data_AF-A0A142WXP3-F1
#
_entry.id   AF-A0A142WXP3-F1
#
_cell.length_a   1.000
_cell.length_b   1.000
_cell.length_c   1.000
_cell.angle_alpha   90.00
_cell.angle_beta   90.00
_cell.angle_gamma   90.00
#
_symmetry.space_group_name_H-M   'P 1'
#
loop_
_entity.id
_entity.type
_entity.pdbx_description
1 polymer ?
#
loop_
_entity_poly.entity_id
_entity_poly.type
_entity_poly.pdbx_seq_one_letter_code
_entity_poly.pdbx_strand_id
1 'polypeptide(L)'
;MTEPGTRVRAAIGNVEFFNDRLEKKLDAGIFRAGNHFGGSVRLRARRSIRKPRRKRQSELTERERRRIKRLERETNLEFGERVTLPFKPSNPNEPPRSASRILPDSIYYAWDNDKGSVFCGPIAFNSRPGEATGALEKGGMSRGKYVEARPFMKPAFDAALADGLGRFSNIL
;
A
#
# COMPACT_ATOMS: atom_id res chain seq x y z
N MET A 1 18.85 25.43 -14.40
CA MET A 1 18.11 25.92 -15.58
C MET A 1 17.06 24.86 -15.90
N THR A 2 15.83 25.06 -15.42
CA THR A 2 14.69 24.15 -15.55
C THR A 2 13.70 24.78 -16.52
N GLU A 3 13.23 24.02 -17.51
CA GLU A 3 12.23 24.50 -18.46
C GLU A 3 10.91 24.80 -17.72
N PRO A 4 10.29 25.97 -17.97
CA PRO A 4 9.06 26.39 -17.30
C PRO A 4 7.88 25.56 -17.79
N GLY A 5 6.96 25.30 -16.85
CA GLY A 5 5.79 24.44 -17.02
C GLY A 5 5.00 24.66 -18.30
N THR A 6 4.41 23.57 -18.77
CA THR A 6 3.49 23.50 -19.91
C THR A 6 2.42 24.59 -19.79
N ARG A 7 2.61 25.71 -20.50
CA ARG A 7 1.63 26.81 -20.53
C ARG A 7 0.33 26.32 -21.15
N VAL A 8 -0.78 26.58 -20.48
CA VAL A 8 -2.10 26.14 -20.93
C VAL A 8 -2.57 27.12 -22.01
N ARG A 9 -2.60 26.65 -23.26
CA ARG A 9 -3.01 27.47 -24.41
C ARG A 9 -4.49 27.26 -24.68
N ALA A 10 -5.30 28.29 -24.45
CA ALA A 10 -6.63 28.37 -25.05
C ALA A 10 -6.52 29.19 -26.35
N ALA A 11 -6.78 28.57 -27.48
CA ALA A 11 -6.72 29.21 -28.80
C ALA A 11 -8.12 29.30 -29.42
N ILE A 12 -8.53 30.52 -29.79
CA ILE A 12 -9.64 30.77 -30.70
C ILE A 12 -9.02 31.46 -31.91
N GLY A 13 -8.77 30.71 -32.99
CA GLY A 13 -7.96 31.20 -34.12
C GLY A 13 -6.47 31.35 -33.79
N ASN A 14 -5.81 32.38 -34.34
CA ASN A 14 -4.36 32.62 -34.19
C ASN A 14 -3.97 33.45 -32.95
N VAL A 15 -4.86 33.60 -31.97
CA VAL A 15 -4.61 34.42 -30.77
C VAL A 15 -4.43 33.51 -29.56
N GLU A 16 -3.23 33.53 -28.98
CA GLU A 16 -2.93 32.82 -27.72
C GLU A 16 -3.39 33.69 -26.55
N PHE A 17 -4.37 33.22 -25.77
CA PHE A 17 -4.80 33.89 -24.54
C PHE A 17 -4.06 33.28 -23.34
N PHE A 18 -3.12 34.04 -22.78
CA PHE A 18 -2.54 33.73 -21.47
C PHE A 18 -3.48 34.25 -20.39
N ASN A 19 -4.08 33.34 -19.63
CA ASN A 19 -4.97 33.71 -18.54
C ASN A 19 -4.45 33.09 -17.24
N ASP A 20 -3.72 33.89 -16.47
CA ASP A 20 -3.21 33.51 -15.14
C ASP A 20 -4.31 32.97 -14.22
N ARG A 21 -5.56 33.42 -14.38
CA ARG A 21 -6.70 32.90 -13.60
C ARG A 21 -7.10 31.50 -14.03
N LEU A 22 -6.91 31.15 -15.30
CA LEU A 22 -7.18 29.82 -15.83
C LEU A 22 -6.09 28.84 -15.40
N GLU A 23 -4.81 29.23 -15.48
CA GLU A 23 -3.69 28.41 -15.00
C GLU A 23 -3.84 28.09 -13.50
N LYS A 24 -4.07 29.11 -12.65
CA LYS A 24 -4.31 28.90 -11.21
C LYS A 24 -5.50 27.98 -10.92
N LYS A 25 -6.56 28.05 -11.72
CA LYS A 25 -7.73 27.16 -11.58
C LYS A 25 -7.42 25.74 -12.01
N LEU A 26 -6.64 25.57 -13.07
CA LEU A 26 -6.18 24.26 -13.53
C LEU A 26 -5.29 23.62 -12.47
N ASP A 27 -4.28 24.34 -11.97
CA ASP A 27 -3.38 23.87 -10.92
C ASP A 27 -4.16 23.45 -9.67
N ALA A 28 -5.12 24.27 -9.24
CA ALA A 28 -5.99 23.93 -8.11
C ALA A 28 -6.89 22.71 -8.41
N GLY A 29 -7.29 22.50 -9.66
CA GLY A 29 -8.04 21.31 -10.10
C GLY A 29 -7.18 20.06 -10.04
N ILE A 30 -5.98 20.12 -10.62
CA ILE A 30 -4.97 19.06 -10.64
C ILE A 30 -4.57 18.68 -9.22
N PHE A 31 -4.28 19.66 -8.35
CA PHE A 31 -3.98 19.43 -6.94
C PHE A 31 -5.11 18.69 -6.20
N ARG A 32 -6.37 19.12 -6.38
CA ARG A 32 -7.53 18.47 -5.76
C ARG A 32 -7.72 17.04 -6.25
N ALA A 33 -7.65 16.84 -7.56
CA ALA A 33 -7.74 15.52 -8.18
C ALA A 33 -6.63 14.59 -7.66
N GLY A 34 -5.39 15.10 -7.62
CA GLY A 34 -4.24 14.37 -7.10
C GLY A 34 -4.42 13.95 -5.64
N ASN A 35 -4.75 14.88 -4.76
CA ASN A 35 -4.98 14.56 -3.34
C ASN A 35 -6.10 13.54 -3.14
N HIS A 36 -7.18 13.67 -3.91
CA HIS A 36 -8.27 12.71 -3.84
C HIS A 36 -7.82 11.32 -4.32
N PHE A 37 -7.09 11.25 -5.44
CA PHE A 37 -6.54 10.00 -5.96
C PHE A 37 -5.58 9.35 -4.95
N GLY A 38 -4.60 10.09 -4.44
CA GLY A 38 -3.64 9.61 -3.44
C GLY A 38 -4.30 9.11 -2.15
N GLY A 39 -5.27 9.87 -1.65
CA GLY A 39 -6.09 9.48 -0.50
C GLY A 39 -6.86 8.17 -0.77
N SER A 40 -7.40 8.01 -1.97
CA SER A 40 -8.14 6.83 -2.41
C SER A 40 -7.25 5.59 -2.48
N VAL A 41 -6.07 5.69 -3.11
CA VAL A 41 -5.07 4.61 -3.17
C VAL A 41 -4.65 4.20 -1.77
N ARG A 42 -4.27 5.17 -0.92
CA ARG A 42 -3.91 4.93 0.48
C ARG A 42 -5.02 4.19 1.22
N LEU A 43 -6.27 4.64 1.09
CA LEU A 43 -7.39 4.04 1.81
C LEU A 43 -7.65 2.60 1.37
N ARG A 44 -7.63 2.32 0.05
CA ARG A 44 -7.79 0.96 -0.48
C ARG A 44 -6.67 0.04 -0.01
N ALA A 45 -5.41 0.47 -0.14
CA ALA A 45 -4.25 -0.29 0.30
C ALA A 45 -4.34 -0.63 1.80
N ARG A 46 -4.67 0.37 2.65
CA ARG A 46 -4.89 0.18 4.10
C ARG A 46 -5.99 -0.83 4.42
N ARG A 47 -7.12 -0.76 3.71
CA ARG A 47 -8.28 -1.66 3.95
C ARG A 47 -8.02 -3.09 3.44
N SER A 48 -7.16 -3.26 2.45
CA SER A 48 -6.78 -4.57 1.93
C SER A 48 -5.98 -5.39 2.96
N ILE A 49 -5.17 -4.72 3.79
CA ILE A 49 -4.36 -5.35 4.84
C ILE A 49 -5.23 -5.65 6.07
N ARG A 50 -5.55 -6.93 6.26
CA ARG A 50 -6.40 -7.40 7.35
C ARG A 50 -5.59 -7.88 8.55
N LYS A 51 -6.26 -8.00 9.71
CA LYS A 51 -5.68 -8.68 10.88
C LYS A 51 -5.41 -10.17 10.57
N PRO A 52 -4.33 -10.75 11.10
CA PRO A 52 -4.05 -12.16 10.95
C PRO A 52 -5.11 -12.98 11.66
N ARG A 53 -5.47 -14.12 11.06
CA ARG A 53 -6.25 -15.15 11.74
C ARG A 53 -5.32 -16.23 12.24
N ARG A 54 -5.72 -16.95 13.28
CA ARG A 54 -5.00 -18.16 13.71
C ARG A 54 -5.27 -19.33 12.76
N LYS A 55 -4.32 -20.26 12.69
CA LYS A 55 -4.54 -21.55 12.01
C LYS A 55 -5.60 -22.37 12.74
N ARG A 56 -6.34 -23.20 12.00
CA ARG A 56 -7.17 -24.25 12.59
C ARG A 56 -6.30 -25.47 12.91
N GLN A 57 -6.75 -26.35 13.80
CA GLN A 57 -6.03 -27.60 14.12
C GLN A 57 -5.74 -28.45 12.87
N SER A 58 -6.69 -28.48 11.92
CA SER A 58 -6.52 -29.16 10.62
C SER A 58 -5.44 -28.54 9.73
N GLU A 59 -5.17 -27.23 9.87
CA GLU A 59 -4.16 -26.50 9.10
C GLU A 59 -2.75 -26.56 9.73
N LEU A 60 -2.60 -27.20 10.89
CA LEU A 60 -1.30 -27.33 11.57
C LEU A 60 -0.46 -28.42 10.91
N THR A 61 0.81 -28.11 10.68
CA THR A 61 1.81 -29.11 10.31
C THR A 61 2.10 -30.05 11.47
N GLU A 62 2.58 -31.26 11.18
CA GLU A 62 2.93 -32.25 12.19
C GLU A 62 3.95 -31.72 13.22
N ARG A 63 4.93 -30.92 12.76
CA ARG A 63 5.90 -30.26 13.63
C ARG A 63 5.24 -29.24 14.57
N GLU A 64 4.32 -28.43 14.06
CA GLU A 64 3.57 -27.46 14.88
C GLU A 64 2.68 -28.17 15.91
N ARG A 65 2.01 -29.27 15.52
CA ARG A 65 1.20 -30.08 16.43
C ARG A 65 2.02 -30.65 17.58
N ARG A 66 3.18 -31.24 17.29
CA ARG A 66 4.09 -31.76 18.32
C ARG A 66 4.58 -30.65 19.26
N ARG A 67 4.91 -29.48 18.70
CA ARG A 67 5.32 -28.31 19.49
C ARG A 67 4.20 -27.84 20.42
N ILE A 68 2.98 -27.71 19.91
CA ILE A 68 1.83 -27.29 20.72
C ILE A 68 1.54 -28.31 21.80
N LYS A 69 1.54 -29.61 21.48
CA LYS A 69 1.33 -30.68 22.48
C LYS A 69 2.39 -30.67 23.59
N ARG A 70 3.63 -30.34 23.23
CA ARG A 70 4.71 -30.17 24.21
C ARG A 70 4.45 -28.95 25.11
N LEU A 71 4.14 -27.80 24.50
CA LEU A 71 3.81 -26.58 25.23
C LEU A 71 2.59 -26.78 26.14
N GLU A 72 1.55 -27.45 25.67
CA GLU A 72 0.34 -27.73 26.45
C GLU A 72 0.66 -28.62 27.66
N ARG A 73 1.59 -29.57 27.54
CA ARG A 73 2.04 -30.35 28.71
C ARG A 73 2.75 -29.46 29.71
N GLU A 74 3.68 -28.62 29.24
CA GLU A 74 4.44 -27.70 30.09
C GLU A 74 3.52 -26.67 30.77
N THR A 75 2.59 -26.04 30.05
CA THR A 75 1.70 -25.01 30.59
C THR A 75 0.52 -25.55 31.41
N ASN A 76 -0.04 -26.72 31.05
CA ASN A 76 -1.11 -27.34 31.86
C ASN A 76 -0.58 -27.84 33.20
N LEU A 77 0.71 -28.16 33.31
CA LEU A 77 1.33 -28.51 34.58
C LEU A 77 1.47 -27.31 35.53
N GLU A 78 1.63 -26.10 34.99
CA GLU A 78 1.96 -24.93 35.80
C GLU A 78 0.78 -23.96 36.01
N PHE A 79 -0.09 -23.74 35.01
CA PHE A 79 -1.05 -22.61 35.04
C PHE A 79 -2.45 -22.93 34.46
N GLY A 80 -2.67 -24.09 33.84
CA GLY A 80 -3.97 -24.46 33.23
C GLY A 80 -4.37 -23.61 32.01
N GLU A 81 -3.45 -22.84 31.43
CA GLU A 81 -3.71 -22.00 30.27
C GLU A 81 -3.64 -22.78 28.95
N ARG A 82 -4.60 -22.51 28.05
CA ARG A 82 -4.62 -23.06 26.69
C ARG A 82 -3.58 -22.36 25.81
N VAL A 83 -2.67 -23.14 25.23
CA VAL A 83 -1.66 -22.66 24.28
C VAL A 83 -2.33 -22.04 23.05
N THR A 84 -1.83 -20.87 22.65
CA THR A 84 -2.38 -20.15 21.50
C THR A 84 -1.84 -20.69 20.17
N LEU A 85 -2.73 -20.89 19.20
CA LEU A 85 -2.35 -21.36 17.86
C LEU A 85 -1.61 -20.28 17.06
N PRO A 86 -0.64 -20.67 16.21
CA PRO A 86 0.11 -19.73 15.39
C PRO A 86 -0.78 -19.01 14.36
N PHE A 87 -0.35 -17.82 13.95
CA PHE A 87 -1.02 -17.07 12.88
C PHE A 87 -0.88 -17.76 11.53
N LYS A 88 -1.95 -17.73 10.74
CA LYS A 88 -1.92 -18.16 9.34
C LYS A 88 -1.32 -17.02 8.48
N PRO A 89 -0.25 -17.26 7.72
CA PRO A 89 0.23 -16.30 6.73
C PRO A 89 -0.83 -16.07 5.64
N SER A 90 -0.83 -14.91 4.96
CA SER A 90 -1.64 -14.77 3.73
C SER A 90 -1.16 -15.74 2.65
N ASN A 91 -2.00 -16.01 1.67
CA ASN A 91 -1.56 -16.77 0.50
C ASN A 91 -0.72 -15.88 -0.44
N PRO A 92 0.00 -16.46 -1.39
CA PRO A 92 0.65 -15.70 -2.47
C PRO A 92 -0.39 -14.91 -3.26
N ASN A 93 -0.01 -13.72 -3.72
CA ASN A 93 -0.88 -12.74 -4.40
C ASN A 93 -2.05 -12.19 -3.57
N GLU A 94 -2.23 -12.63 -2.33
CA GLU A 94 -3.14 -11.98 -1.39
C GLU A 94 -2.40 -10.91 -0.58
N PRO A 95 -3.06 -9.78 -0.25
CA PRO A 95 -2.48 -8.76 0.61
C PRO A 95 -1.92 -9.34 1.92
N PRO A 96 -0.83 -8.77 2.46
CA PRO A 96 -0.26 -9.24 3.70
C PRO A 96 -1.24 -9.03 4.86
N ARG A 97 -1.06 -9.81 5.92
CA ARG A 97 -1.80 -9.63 7.17
C ARG A 97 -0.89 -9.00 8.22
N SER A 98 -1.44 -8.08 9.00
CA SER A 98 -0.66 -7.32 10.00
C SER A 98 -1.26 -7.45 11.40
N ALA A 99 -0.47 -7.98 12.34
CA ALA A 99 -0.87 -8.10 13.74
C ALA A 99 -0.88 -6.75 14.46
N SER A 100 0.16 -5.95 14.24
CA SER A 100 0.44 -4.70 14.97
C SER A 100 -0.08 -3.44 14.30
N ARG A 101 -0.78 -3.56 13.15
CA ARG A 101 -1.20 -2.44 12.29
C ARG A 101 -0.10 -1.50 11.79
N ILE A 102 1.17 -1.77 12.10
CA ILE A 102 2.32 -0.96 11.69
C ILE A 102 2.35 -0.73 10.17
N LEU A 103 2.22 -1.82 9.38
CA LEU A 103 2.23 -1.75 7.92
C LEU A 103 1.11 -0.89 7.31
N PRO A 104 -0.19 -1.10 7.60
CA PRO A 104 -1.22 -0.23 7.05
C PRO A 104 -1.07 1.21 7.57
N ASP A 105 -0.65 1.39 8.83
CA ASP A 105 -0.46 2.71 9.43
C ASP A 105 0.71 3.49 8.86
N SER A 106 1.64 2.85 8.15
CA SER A 106 2.74 3.51 7.46
C SER A 106 2.53 3.83 5.99
N ILE A 107 1.34 3.58 5.45
CA ILE A 107 1.01 3.98 4.08
C ILE A 107 0.61 5.45 4.08
N TYR A 108 1.35 6.27 3.35
CA TYR A 108 1.11 7.70 3.19
C TYR A 108 0.97 8.06 1.71
N TYR A 109 0.55 9.28 1.45
CA TYR A 109 0.67 9.89 0.13
C TYR A 109 1.15 11.34 0.29
N ALA A 110 1.79 11.84 -0.74
CA ALA A 110 2.27 13.22 -0.82
C ALA A 110 2.03 13.77 -2.23
N TRP A 111 1.76 15.06 -2.30
CA TRP A 111 1.70 15.83 -3.54
C TRP A 111 3.06 16.48 -3.78
N ASP A 112 3.56 16.36 -5.01
CA ASP A 112 4.76 17.04 -5.50
C ASP A 112 4.31 18.21 -6.38
N ASN A 113 4.54 19.43 -5.88
CA ASN A 113 4.15 20.68 -6.55
C ASN A 113 4.91 20.88 -7.87
N ASP A 114 6.17 20.48 -7.94
CA ASP A 114 7.02 20.76 -9.09
C ASP A 114 6.65 19.87 -10.27
N LYS A 115 6.26 18.62 -9.97
CA LYS A 115 5.88 17.63 -10.99
C LYS A 115 4.38 17.54 -11.24
N GLY A 116 3.57 18.20 -10.43
CA GLY A 116 2.11 18.05 -10.47
C GLY A 116 1.69 16.59 -10.28
N SER A 117 2.35 15.86 -9.38
CA SER A 117 2.19 14.41 -9.26
C SER A 117 1.96 13.94 -7.82
N VAL A 118 1.34 12.77 -7.67
CA VAL A 118 1.04 12.16 -6.37
C VAL A 118 1.89 10.92 -6.19
N PHE A 119 2.59 10.85 -5.07
CA PHE A 119 3.28 9.65 -4.62
C PHE A 119 2.47 9.00 -3.51
N CYS A 120 2.29 7.67 -3.58
CA CYS A 120 1.62 6.91 -2.53
C CYS A 120 2.39 5.63 -2.22
N GLY A 121 2.66 5.38 -0.94
CA GLY A 121 3.42 4.21 -0.54
C GLY A 121 3.67 4.10 0.96
N PRO A 122 4.12 2.92 1.41
CA PRO A 122 4.54 2.68 2.78
C PRO A 122 5.91 3.32 3.05
N ILE A 123 6.07 3.98 4.21
CA ILE A 123 7.38 4.39 4.73
C ILE A 123 8.11 3.16 5.28
N ALA A 124 9.42 3.09 5.05
CA ALA A 124 10.28 2.04 5.60
C ALA A 124 10.54 2.29 7.11
N PHE A 125 10.29 1.31 7.97
CA PHE A 125 10.68 1.36 9.38
C PHE A 125 11.95 0.53 9.61
N ASN A 126 13.02 1.16 10.11
CA ASN A 126 14.25 0.54 10.66
C ASN A 126 14.86 -0.65 9.87
N SER A 127 14.50 -0.77 8.61
CA SER A 127 14.99 -1.73 7.63
C SER A 127 15.57 -0.90 6.50
N ARG A 128 16.55 -1.43 5.77
CA ARG A 128 16.96 -0.78 4.52
C ARG A 128 15.71 -0.47 3.68
N PRO A 129 15.58 0.75 3.11
CA PRO A 129 14.41 1.13 2.35
C PRO A 129 14.03 0.07 1.32
N GLY A 130 12.78 -0.39 1.34
CA GLY A 130 12.25 -1.30 0.32
C GLY A 130 12.53 -2.79 0.50
N GLU A 131 13.26 -3.25 1.53
CA GLU A 131 13.63 -4.67 1.60
C GLU A 131 12.44 -5.57 2.00
N ALA A 132 11.80 -5.30 3.14
CA ALA A 132 10.62 -6.08 3.56
C ALA A 132 9.37 -5.72 2.73
N THR A 133 9.10 -4.43 2.55
CA THR A 133 7.87 -4.00 1.86
C THR A 133 7.95 -4.18 0.35
N GLY A 134 9.14 -4.00 -0.25
CA GLY A 134 9.36 -4.31 -1.65
C GLY A 134 9.29 -5.82 -1.92
N ALA A 135 9.80 -6.66 -1.01
CA ALA A 135 9.61 -8.10 -1.09
C ALA A 135 8.14 -8.51 -0.98
N LEU A 136 7.32 -7.81 -0.18
CA LEU A 136 5.88 -8.03 -0.16
C LEU A 136 5.21 -7.60 -1.46
N GLU A 137 5.58 -6.47 -2.05
CA GLU A 137 4.95 -6.01 -3.30
C GLU A 137 5.35 -6.84 -4.54
N LYS A 138 6.64 -7.18 -4.67
CA LYS A 138 7.21 -7.77 -5.90
C LYS A 138 7.65 -9.23 -5.74
N GLY A 139 7.68 -9.74 -4.51
CA GLY A 139 8.42 -10.95 -4.18
C GLY A 139 9.91 -10.66 -4.01
N GLY A 140 10.63 -11.55 -3.33
CA GLY A 140 12.08 -11.46 -3.18
C GLY A 140 12.61 -11.98 -1.85
N MET A 141 13.87 -11.69 -1.58
CA MET A 141 14.53 -12.11 -0.34
C MET A 141 14.25 -11.12 0.79
N SER A 142 13.83 -11.63 1.94
CA SER A 142 13.68 -10.86 3.18
C SER A 142 14.21 -11.70 4.35
N ARG A 143 15.15 -11.13 5.11
CA ARG A 143 15.81 -11.82 6.24
C ARG A 143 16.34 -13.22 5.87
N GLY A 144 16.94 -13.36 4.69
CA GLY A 144 17.51 -14.61 4.18
C GLY A 144 16.49 -15.67 3.74
N LYS A 145 15.20 -15.33 3.68
CA LYS A 145 14.14 -16.22 3.17
C LYS A 145 13.48 -15.61 1.94
N TYR A 146 13.22 -16.44 0.96
CA TYR A 146 12.39 -16.04 -0.18
C TYR A 146 10.93 -15.88 0.28
N VAL A 147 10.35 -14.75 -0.09
CA VAL A 147 8.95 -14.40 0.17
C VAL A 147 8.29 -14.17 -1.18
N GLU A 148 7.21 -14.91 -1.44
CA GLU A 148 6.38 -14.69 -2.63
C GLU A 148 5.62 -13.37 -2.55
N ALA A 149 5.33 -12.79 -3.71
CA ALA A 149 4.62 -11.53 -3.82
C ALA A 149 3.24 -11.59 -3.16
N ARG A 150 2.91 -10.52 -2.45
CA ARG A 150 1.68 -10.25 -1.69
C ARG A 150 1.33 -8.77 -1.90
N PRO A 151 1.03 -8.38 -3.15
CA PRO A 151 0.88 -6.98 -3.49
C PRO A 151 -0.36 -6.38 -2.83
N PHE A 152 -0.24 -5.15 -2.35
CA PHE A 152 -1.34 -4.39 -1.74
C PHE A 152 -1.41 -2.95 -2.23
N MET A 153 -0.30 -2.39 -2.73
CA MET A 153 -0.24 -1.07 -3.33
C MET A 153 -0.70 -1.09 -4.78
N LYS A 154 -0.15 -1.98 -5.62
CA LYS A 154 -0.47 -2.02 -7.05
C LYS A 154 -1.96 -2.31 -7.31
N PRO A 155 -2.58 -3.34 -6.69
CA PRO A 155 -4.02 -3.56 -6.82
C PRO A 155 -4.86 -2.37 -6.33
N ALA A 156 -4.41 -1.65 -5.29
CA ALA A 156 -5.09 -0.46 -4.79
C ALA A 156 -5.00 0.74 -5.75
N PHE A 157 -3.87 0.88 -6.44
CA PHE A 157 -3.67 1.85 -7.51
C PHE A 157 -4.57 1.54 -8.71
N ASP A 158 -4.53 0.30 -9.20
CA ASP A 158 -5.32 -0.13 -10.36
C ASP A 158 -6.83 0.03 -10.09
N ALA A 159 -7.28 -0.30 -8.87
CA ALA A 159 -8.67 -0.07 -8.46
C ALA A 159 -9.03 1.42 -8.37
N ALA A 160 -8.11 2.28 -7.90
CA ALA A 160 -8.34 3.73 -7.87
C ALA A 160 -8.42 4.32 -9.28
N LEU A 161 -7.59 3.80 -10.21
CA LEU A 161 -7.58 4.20 -11.60
C LEU A 161 -8.89 3.80 -12.31
N ALA A 162 -9.36 2.57 -12.06
CA ALA A 162 -10.60 2.04 -12.62
C ALA A 162 -11.85 2.84 -12.19
N ASP A 163 -11.87 3.35 -10.95
CA ASP A 163 -12.97 4.17 -10.43
C ASP A 163 -13.03 5.59 -11.05
N GLY A 164 -12.25 5.85 -12.11
CA GLY A 164 -12.26 7.10 -12.85
C GLY A 164 -11.50 8.23 -12.16
N LEU A 165 -10.92 7.98 -10.98
CA LEU A 165 -10.13 8.98 -10.25
C LEU A 165 -8.76 9.25 -10.88
N GLY A 166 -8.33 8.42 -11.85
CA GLY A 166 -7.15 8.67 -12.68
C GLY A 166 -7.45 9.24 -14.07
N ARG A 167 -8.72 9.54 -14.41
CA ARG A 167 -9.08 10.16 -15.71
C ARG A 167 -8.56 11.60 -15.90
N PHE A 168 -7.95 12.18 -14.87
CA PHE A 168 -7.35 13.53 -14.94
C PHE A 168 -6.01 13.56 -15.69
N SER A 169 -5.43 12.41 -16.08
CA SER A 169 -4.24 12.39 -16.95
C SER A 169 -4.53 12.75 -18.42
N ASN A 170 -5.81 12.85 -18.82
CA ASN A 170 -6.23 13.15 -20.19
C ASN A 170 -7.02 14.47 -20.31
N ILE A 171 -6.87 15.40 -19.37
CA ILE A 171 -7.36 16.77 -19.57
C ILE A 171 -6.26 17.55 -20.28
N LEU A 172 -6.19 17.36 -21.59
CA LEU A 172 -5.56 18.26 -22.56
C LEU A 172 -6.68 18.98 -23.32
#